data_AF-A0A833W5C3-F1
#
_entry.id   AF-A0A833W5C3-F1
#
_cell.length_a   1.000
_cell.length_b   1.000
_cell.length_c   1.000
_cell.angle_alpha   90.00
_cell.angle_beta   90.00
_cell.angle_gamma   90.00
#
_symmetry.space_group_name_H-M   'P 1'
#
loop_
_entity.id
_entity.type
_entity.pdbx_description
1 polymer ?
#
loop_
_entity_poly.entity_id
_entity_poly.type
_entity_poly.pdbx_seq_one_letter_code
_entity_poly.pdbx_strand_id
1 'polypeptide(L)'
;MDFPEQPTTPAGPTVRATTDRLVHVTSAGFTTLEPICVQLDKYDVRGVAVTAGAPADNALNVDFQSRFFAPRGGVNEDPVTGCGHCAFGPYWAPLLEKTKIKAQQFTPIRGGYITLDLVAAGPGRVLLKGEGVIVLRGQLSLSP
;
A
#
# COMPACT_ATOMS: atom_id res chain seq x y z
N MET A 1 16.09 -24.57 -23.83
CA MET A 1 14.65 -24.46 -24.10
C MET A 1 14.33 -22.98 -24.03
N ASP A 2 14.28 -22.35 -25.19
CA ASP A 2 14.01 -20.92 -25.35
C ASP A 2 12.54 -20.62 -25.09
N PHE A 3 12.28 -19.61 -24.27
CA PHE A 3 10.95 -19.02 -24.14
C PHE A 3 10.77 -17.98 -25.25
N PRO A 4 9.62 -17.93 -25.94
CA PRO A 4 9.42 -17.00 -27.04
C PRO A 4 9.35 -15.54 -26.53
N GLU A 5 10.03 -14.63 -27.22
CA GLU A 5 9.89 -13.18 -27.04
C GLU A 5 8.43 -12.76 -27.25
N GLN A 6 7.89 -11.98 -26.30
CA GLN A 6 6.56 -11.39 -26.44
C GLN A 6 6.59 -10.13 -27.32
N PRO A 7 5.51 -9.85 -28.08
CA PRO A 7 5.49 -8.74 -29.03
C PRO A 7 5.52 -7.38 -28.32
N THR A 8 6.38 -6.47 -28.80
CA THR A 8 6.44 -5.08 -28.35
C THR A 8 5.28 -4.27 -28.94
N THR A 9 4.20 -4.10 -28.18
CA THR A 9 3.10 -3.17 -28.50
C THR A 9 3.61 -1.72 -28.46
N PRO A 10 3.25 -0.85 -29.43
CA PRO A 10 3.71 0.53 -29.44
C PRO A 10 3.12 1.31 -28.25
N ALA A 11 3.99 2.01 -27.53
CA ALA A 11 3.64 2.79 -26.35
C ALA A 11 2.75 3.98 -26.75
N GLY A 12 1.44 3.84 -26.52
CA GLY A 12 0.57 5.00 -26.30
C GLY A 12 1.04 5.80 -25.07
N PRO A 13 0.51 7.02 -24.83
CA PRO A 13 0.91 7.83 -23.69
C PRO A 13 0.72 7.00 -22.41
N THR A 14 1.83 6.61 -21.79
CA THR A 14 1.80 5.77 -20.58
C THR A 14 1.41 6.67 -19.42
N VAL A 15 0.12 6.72 -19.10
CA VAL A 15 -0.36 7.41 -17.91
C VAL A 15 0.02 6.55 -16.71
N ARG A 16 1.19 6.84 -16.14
CA ARG A 16 1.72 6.16 -14.95
C ARG A 16 0.98 6.73 -13.73
N ALA A 17 -0.13 6.10 -13.34
CA ALA A 17 -0.95 6.57 -12.21
C ALA A 17 -0.20 6.53 -10.86
N THR A 18 0.75 5.60 -10.70
CA THR A 18 1.64 5.51 -9.54
C THR A 18 3.02 5.01 -9.97
N THR A 19 4.05 5.34 -9.19
CA THR A 19 5.41 4.78 -9.35
C THR A 19 5.58 3.41 -8.68
N ASP A 20 4.52 2.88 -8.05
CA ASP A 20 4.53 1.64 -7.28
C ASP A 20 3.92 0.47 -8.05
N ARG A 21 4.32 -0.75 -7.70
CA ARG A 21 3.66 -1.97 -8.17
C ARG A 21 2.62 -2.44 -7.16
N LEU A 22 1.34 -2.42 -7.53
CA LEU A 22 0.27 -3.04 -6.72
C LEU A 22 0.19 -4.54 -7.03
N VAL A 23 0.17 -5.37 -5.99
CA VAL A 23 0.08 -6.83 -6.07
C VAL A 23 -1.09 -7.30 -5.20
N HIS A 24 -2.16 -7.80 -5.82
CA HIS A 24 -3.26 -8.43 -5.10
C HIS A 24 -2.95 -9.91 -4.88
N VAL A 25 -2.98 -10.37 -3.63
CA VAL A 25 -2.83 -11.77 -3.24
C VAL A 25 -4.06 -12.28 -2.48
N THR A 26 -4.20 -13.60 -2.36
CA THR A 26 -5.25 -14.17 -1.51
C THR A 26 -4.96 -13.86 -0.03
N SER A 27 -5.99 -13.84 0.82
CA SER A 27 -5.82 -13.59 2.26
C SER A 27 -4.89 -14.63 2.91
N ALA A 28 -4.91 -15.88 2.45
CA ALA A 28 -3.99 -16.93 2.89
C ALA A 28 -2.54 -16.72 2.39
N GLY A 29 -2.37 -16.21 1.16
CA GLY A 29 -1.05 -15.85 0.63
C GLY A 29 -0.44 -14.63 1.32
N PHE A 30 -1.28 -13.72 1.82
CA PHE A 30 -0.81 -12.52 2.52
C PHE A 30 -0.14 -12.84 3.87
N THR A 31 -0.71 -13.77 4.64
CA THR A 31 -0.18 -14.14 5.97
C THR A 31 1.12 -14.94 5.91
N THR A 32 1.34 -15.65 4.80
CA THR A 32 2.54 -16.47 4.56
C THR A 32 3.62 -15.72 3.78
N LEU A 33 3.41 -14.44 3.46
CA LEU A 33 4.30 -13.67 2.63
C LEU A 33 5.59 -13.30 3.38
N GLU A 34 6.72 -13.79 2.89
CA GLU A 34 8.07 -13.42 3.34
C GLU A 34 8.86 -12.81 2.17
N PRO A 35 8.77 -11.49 1.94
CA PRO A 35 9.44 -10.86 0.82
C PRO A 35 10.94 -10.75 1.04
N ILE A 36 11.71 -11.28 0.08
CA ILE A 36 13.16 -11.11 0.02
C ILE A 36 13.44 -9.70 -0.53
N CYS A 37 13.63 -8.72 0.35
CA CYS A 37 13.76 -7.30 -0.01
C CYS A 37 14.87 -7.03 -1.04
N VAL A 38 15.98 -7.78 -0.99
CA VAL A 38 17.08 -7.70 -1.98
C VAL A 38 16.62 -8.05 -3.40
N GLN A 39 15.65 -8.95 -3.55
CA GLN A 39 15.10 -9.27 -4.87
C GLN A 39 14.14 -8.18 -5.36
N LEU A 40 13.47 -7.47 -4.46
CA LEU A 40 12.57 -6.37 -4.82
C LEU A 40 13.32 -5.14 -5.35
N ASP A 41 14.58 -4.95 -4.95
CA ASP A 41 15.44 -3.88 -5.44
C ASP A 41 15.72 -3.94 -6.96
N LYS A 42 15.54 -5.12 -7.56
CA LYS A 42 15.75 -5.35 -8.99
C LYS A 42 14.66 -4.74 -9.89
N TYR A 43 13.52 -4.35 -9.32
CA TYR A 43 12.42 -3.77 -10.09
C TYR A 43 12.52 -2.24 -10.12
N ASP A 44 12.31 -1.64 -11.29
CA ASP A 44 12.31 -0.18 -11.48
C ASP A 44 10.98 0.47 -11.04
N VAL A 45 10.70 0.34 -9.74
CA VAL A 45 9.53 0.90 -9.06
C VAL A 45 9.94 1.56 -7.75
N ARG A 46 9.15 2.53 -7.30
CA ARG A 46 9.37 3.19 -6.00
C ARG A 46 9.16 2.20 -4.85
N GLY A 47 8.12 1.38 -4.94
CA GLY A 47 7.82 0.34 -3.96
C GLY A 47 6.84 -0.70 -4.49
N VAL A 48 6.70 -1.78 -3.74
CA VAL A 48 5.76 -2.88 -3.99
C VAL A 48 4.69 -2.86 -2.91
N ALA A 49 3.47 -2.59 -3.32
CA ALA A 49 2.29 -2.48 -2.48
C ALA A 49 1.49 -3.78 -2.58
N VAL A 50 1.59 -4.65 -1.58
CA VAL A 50 0.86 -5.92 -1.54
C VAL A 50 -0.45 -5.72 -0.80
N THR A 51 -1.55 -6.27 -1.33
CA THR A 51 -2.87 -6.16 -0.71
C THR A 51 -3.68 -7.44 -0.83
N ALA A 52 -4.56 -7.68 0.13
CA ALA A 52 -5.50 -8.79 0.14
C ALA A 52 -6.79 -8.38 0.85
N GLY A 53 -7.89 -9.07 0.57
CA GLY A 53 -9.12 -8.91 1.35
C GLY A 53 -8.90 -9.30 2.81
N ALA A 54 -9.77 -8.81 3.70
CA ALA A 54 -9.73 -9.15 5.12
C ALA A 54 -9.70 -10.68 5.36
N PRO A 55 -9.01 -11.15 6.41
CA PRO A 55 -8.99 -12.56 6.76
C PRO A 55 -10.37 -13.05 7.20
N ALA A 56 -10.61 -14.36 7.16
CA ALA A 56 -11.95 -14.93 7.42
C ALA A 56 -12.47 -14.67 8.85
N ASP A 57 -11.58 -14.60 9.84
CA ASP A 57 -11.92 -14.29 11.23
C ASP A 57 -12.22 -12.79 11.45
N ASN A 58 -11.68 -11.92 10.59
CA ASN A 58 -11.81 -10.45 10.55
C ASN A 58 -12.09 -9.77 11.90
N ALA A 59 -11.37 -10.18 12.95
CA ALA A 59 -11.62 -9.68 14.31
C ALA A 59 -11.44 -8.17 14.43
N LEU A 60 -10.65 -7.59 13.52
CA LEU A 60 -10.33 -6.17 13.45
C LEU A 60 -11.35 -5.35 12.66
N ASN A 61 -12.35 -5.99 12.05
CA ASN A 61 -13.41 -5.34 11.26
C ASN A 61 -12.85 -4.37 10.21
N VAL A 62 -11.88 -4.86 9.43
CA VAL A 62 -11.29 -4.16 8.29
C VAL A 62 -11.83 -4.75 6.99
N ASP A 63 -11.77 -3.99 5.92
CA ASP A 63 -12.22 -4.44 4.60
C ASP A 63 -11.09 -5.11 3.81
N PHE A 64 -9.87 -4.57 3.93
CA PHE A 64 -8.68 -5.13 3.30
C PHE A 64 -7.43 -4.89 4.15
N GLN A 65 -6.39 -5.65 3.85
CA GLN A 65 -5.08 -5.55 4.45
C GLN A 65 -4.01 -5.25 3.39
N SER A 66 -2.94 -4.57 3.80
CA SER A 66 -1.83 -4.19 2.92
C SER A 66 -0.46 -4.28 3.61
N ARG A 67 0.58 -4.41 2.81
CA ARG A 67 2.00 -4.26 3.18
C ARG A 67 2.71 -3.45 2.11
N PHE A 68 3.75 -2.71 2.47
CA PHE A 68 4.47 -1.88 1.51
C PHE A 68 5.98 -2.02 1.68
N PHE A 69 6.66 -2.37 0.59
CA PHE A 69 8.10 -2.62 0.55
C PHE A 69 8.78 -1.62 -0.39
N ALA A 70 9.77 -0.88 0.09
CA ALA A 70 10.48 0.13 -0.70
C ALA A 70 11.99 0.12 -0.43
N PRO A 71 12.69 -1.01 -0.69
CA PRO A 71 14.12 -1.16 -0.38
C PRO A 71 14.99 -0.10 -1.09
N ARG A 72 14.62 0.32 -2.30
CA ARG A 72 15.27 1.44 -3.04
C ARG A 72 15.21 2.77 -2.31
N GLY A 73 14.17 2.97 -1.50
CA GLY A 73 13.99 4.15 -0.64
C GLY A 73 14.65 4.00 0.74
N GLY A 74 15.43 2.94 0.96
CA GLY A 74 16.06 2.64 2.25
C GLY A 74 15.11 2.07 3.31
N VAL A 75 13.88 1.72 2.92
CA VAL A 75 12.85 1.19 3.84
C VAL A 75 12.44 -0.19 3.36
N ASN A 76 12.93 -1.23 4.04
CA ASN A 76 12.58 -2.62 3.71
C ASN A 76 11.07 -2.85 3.75
N GLU A 77 10.42 -2.41 4.83
CA GLU A 77 8.96 -2.43 4.99
C GLU A 77 8.51 -1.19 5.76
N ASP A 78 7.55 -0.46 5.19
CA ASP A 78 7.00 0.76 5.81
C ASP A 78 5.82 0.39 6.73
N PRO A 79 5.82 0.82 8.01
CA PRO A 79 4.71 0.58 8.92
C PRO A 79 3.35 1.02 8.39
N VAL A 80 3.28 2.23 7.79
CA VAL A 80 2.03 2.79 7.25
C VAL A 80 2.36 3.78 6.12
N THR A 81 1.94 3.45 4.90
CA THR A 81 2.20 4.23 3.70
C THR A 81 0.95 4.97 3.27
N GLY A 82 0.76 6.18 3.78
CA GLY A 82 -0.44 7.00 3.50
C GLY A 82 -0.69 7.20 1.99
N CYS A 83 0.34 7.55 1.21
CA CYS A 83 0.19 7.76 -0.22
C CYS A 83 -0.22 6.51 -1.02
N GLY A 84 0.14 5.30 -0.56
CA GLY A 84 -0.28 4.05 -1.20
C GLY A 84 -1.80 3.87 -1.15
N HIS A 85 -2.45 4.41 -0.12
CA HIS A 85 -3.90 4.32 0.06
C HIS A 85 -4.70 5.17 -0.93
N CYS A 86 -4.07 6.16 -1.58
CA CYS A 86 -4.67 6.87 -2.71
C CYS A 86 -4.86 5.95 -3.93
N ALA A 87 -4.06 4.89 -4.05
CA ALA A 87 -4.23 3.85 -5.08
C ALA A 87 -5.16 2.73 -4.60
N PHE A 88 -5.06 2.32 -3.32
CA PHE A 88 -5.91 1.27 -2.77
C PHE A 88 -7.39 1.66 -2.72
N GLY A 89 -7.72 2.93 -2.40
CA GLY A 89 -9.09 3.42 -2.37
C GLY A 89 -9.86 3.11 -3.67
N PRO A 90 -9.47 3.68 -4.83
CA PRO A 90 -10.16 3.43 -6.09
C PRO A 90 -10.03 1.98 -6.59
N TYR A 91 -9.00 1.24 -6.15
CA TYR A 91 -8.86 -0.17 -6.46
C TYR A 91 -9.90 -1.05 -5.74
N TRP A 92 -10.05 -0.87 -4.42
CA TRP A 92 -10.90 -1.71 -3.58
C TRP A 92 -12.37 -1.26 -3.54
N ALA A 93 -12.65 0.04 -3.71
CA ALA A 93 -14.02 0.56 -3.70
C ALA A 93 -15.01 -0.19 -4.61
N PRO A 94 -14.70 -0.44 -5.91
CA PRO A 94 -15.60 -1.20 -6.77
C PRO A 94 -15.67 -2.69 -6.38
N LEU A 95 -14.58 -3.27 -5.87
CA LEU A 95 -14.54 -4.69 -5.46
C LEU A 95 -15.38 -4.96 -4.21
N LEU A 96 -15.48 -3.97 -3.33
CA LEU A 96 -16.19 -4.06 -2.05
C LEU A 96 -17.59 -3.44 -2.11
N GLU A 97 -17.93 -2.75 -3.20
CA GLU A 97 -19.14 -1.92 -3.34
C GLU A 97 -19.27 -0.89 -2.20
N LYS A 98 -18.15 -0.27 -1.81
CA LYS A 98 -18.07 0.67 -0.68
C LYS A 98 -17.40 1.99 -1.05
N THR A 99 -17.90 3.08 -0.48
CA THR A 99 -17.30 4.42 -0.59
C THR A 99 -16.50 4.83 0.65
N LYS A 100 -16.71 4.14 1.78
CA LYS A 100 -15.91 4.23 3.00
C LYS A 100 -15.30 2.87 3.28
N ILE A 101 -13.98 2.82 3.37
CA ILE A 101 -13.21 1.58 3.45
C ILE A 101 -12.27 1.66 4.65
N LYS A 102 -12.23 0.60 5.45
CA LYS A 102 -11.28 0.43 6.55
C LYS A 102 -10.13 -0.45 6.08
N ALA A 103 -8.93 0.08 6.11
CA ALA A 103 -7.71 -0.62 5.73
C ALA A 103 -6.85 -0.88 6.97
N GLN A 104 -6.19 -2.04 7.00
CA GLN A 104 -5.03 -2.27 7.85
C GLN A 104 -3.77 -2.28 6.99
N GLN A 105 -2.76 -1.49 7.34
CA GLN A 105 -1.41 -1.76 6.87
C GLN A 105 -0.73 -2.60 7.95
N PHE A 106 -0.48 -3.86 7.62
CA PHE A 106 0.09 -4.82 8.54
C PHE A 106 1.62 -4.71 8.50
N THR A 107 2.24 -4.70 9.67
CA THR A 107 3.65 -5.09 9.84
C THR A 107 3.73 -5.88 11.15
N PRO A 108 4.75 -6.74 11.34
CA PRO A 108 4.84 -7.55 12.55
C PRO A 108 4.89 -6.77 13.88
N ILE A 109 5.34 -5.51 13.86
CA ILE A 109 5.66 -4.75 15.08
C ILE A 109 4.75 -3.52 15.29
N ARG A 110 4.47 -2.73 14.24
CA ARG A 110 3.79 -1.43 14.39
C ARG A 110 2.44 -1.40 13.70
N GLY A 111 2.46 -1.52 12.38
CA GLY A 111 1.29 -1.43 11.51
C GLY A 111 0.46 -0.17 11.75
N GLY A 112 -0.74 -0.14 11.17
CA GLY A 112 -1.72 0.89 11.46
C GLY A 112 -3.03 0.69 10.72
N TYR A 113 -4.03 1.48 11.12
CA TYR A 113 -5.36 1.48 10.53
C TYR A 113 -5.62 2.81 9.83
N ILE A 114 -6.16 2.74 8.63
CA ILE A 114 -6.52 3.91 7.84
C ILE A 114 -7.96 3.75 7.37
N THR A 115 -8.77 4.79 7.56
CA THR A 115 -10.07 4.91 6.91
C THR A 115 -9.92 5.73 5.63
N LEU A 116 -10.45 5.19 4.54
CA LEU A 116 -10.53 5.82 3.23
C LEU A 116 -11.95 6.29 3.01
N ASP A 117 -12.13 7.54 2.63
CA ASP A 117 -13.41 8.09 2.21
C ASP A 117 -13.26 8.70 0.82
N LEU A 118 -13.87 8.04 -0.17
CA LEU A 118 -13.74 8.39 -1.59
C LEU A 118 -14.68 9.52 -2.02
N VAL A 119 -15.57 10.00 -1.14
CA VAL A 119 -16.58 11.01 -1.46
C VAL A 119 -16.30 12.32 -0.72
N ALA A 120 -15.91 12.25 0.54
CA ALA A 120 -15.82 13.43 1.40
C ALA A 120 -14.81 14.50 0.92
N ALA A 121 -13.77 14.13 0.19
CA ALA A 121 -12.79 15.07 -0.38
C ALA A 121 -13.18 15.64 -1.76
N GLY A 122 -14.31 15.20 -2.34
CA GLY A 122 -14.74 15.56 -3.68
C GLY A 122 -14.18 14.64 -4.78
N PRO A 123 -14.59 14.87 -6.05
CA PRO A 123 -14.27 13.99 -7.17
C PRO A 123 -12.76 13.83 -7.40
N GLY A 124 -12.33 12.59 -7.66
CA GLY A 124 -10.92 12.28 -7.94
C GLY A 124 -10.00 12.36 -6.72
N ARG A 125 -10.55 12.42 -5.50
CA ARG A 125 -9.77 12.50 -4.25
C ARG A 125 -10.17 11.39 -3.29
N VAL A 126 -9.21 10.98 -2.46
CA VAL A 126 -9.43 10.05 -1.34
C VAL A 126 -9.04 10.78 -0.06
N LEU A 127 -10.00 10.91 0.85
CA LEU A 127 -9.72 11.41 2.20
C LEU A 127 -9.19 10.26 3.06
N LEU A 128 -7.99 10.43 3.59
CA LEU A 128 -7.36 9.48 4.50
C LEU A 128 -7.54 9.95 5.94
N LYS A 129 -7.99 9.06 6.82
CA LYS A 129 -8.13 9.32 8.26
C LYS A 129 -7.44 8.23 9.06
N GLY A 130 -6.74 8.62 10.12
CA GLY A 130 -6.11 7.72 11.08
C GLY A 130 -5.91 8.43 12.40
N GLU A 131 -5.70 7.66 13.47
CA GLU A 131 -5.40 8.20 14.79
C GLU A 131 -3.89 8.48 14.91
N GLY A 132 -3.55 9.52 15.67
CA GLY A 132 -2.16 9.90 15.92
C GLY A 132 -1.93 10.11 17.41
N VAL A 133 -0.74 9.72 17.89
CA VAL A 133 -0.31 9.89 19.28
C VAL A 133 1.02 10.63 19.29
N ILE A 134 1.14 11.63 20.19
CA ILE A 134 2.39 12.35 20.39
C ILE A 134 3.30 11.47 21.26
N VAL A 135 4.42 11.02 20.69
CA VAL A 135 5.40 10.18 21.41
C VAL A 135 6.51 10.99 22.08
N LEU A 136 6.84 12.16 21.54
CA LEU A 136 7.86 13.06 22.07
C LEU A 136 7.50 14.50 21.72
N ARG A 137 7.76 15.41 22.66
CA ARG A 137 7.67 16.85 22.46
C ARG A 137 8.93 17.49 23.03
N GLY A 138 9.59 18.35 22.25
CA GLY A 138 10.81 19.03 22.66
C GLY A 138 11.09 20.24 21.78
N GLN A 139 12.21 20.91 22.06
CA GLN A 139 12.69 22.07 21.32
C GLN A 139 14.08 21.76 20.77
N LEU A 140 14.28 21.98 19.47
CA LEU A 140 15.59 21.88 18.85
C LEU A 140 16.25 23.26 18.87
N SER A 141 17.34 23.40 19.62
CA SER A 141 18.19 24.59 19.61
C SER A 141 19.46 24.30 18.82
N LEU A 142 19.83 25.20 17.93
CA LEU A 142 21.18 25.24 17.40
C LEU A 142 22.03 26.02 18.40
N SER A 143 22.86 25.33 19.18
CA SER A 143 23.95 25.96 19.91
C SER A 143 25.25 25.68 19.16
N PRO A 144 26.19 26.64 19.10
CA PRO A 144 27.47 26.49 18.40
C PRO A 144 28.35 25.39 18.99
#